data_AF-A0A965PAY0-F1
#
_entry.id   AF-A0A965PAY0-F1
#
_cell.length_a   1.000
_cell.length_b   1.000
_cell.length_c   1.000
_cell.angle_alpha   90.00
_cell.angle_beta   90.00
_cell.angle_gamma   90.00
#
_symmetry.space_group_name_H-M   'P 1'
#
loop_
_entity.id
_entity.type
_entity.pdbx_description
1 polymer ?
#
loop_
_entity_poly.entity_id
_entity_poly.type
_entity_poly.pdbx_seq_one_letter_code
_entity_poly.pdbx_strand_id
1 'polypeptide(L)'
;MGLAELKRRGLFTPRELDAIRAGKIYVGMSEAAMYCSIGAFDYGVNTTTTAAGVTKQYLVGDGKYNKRIYVYTTNGRVSAVQS
;
A
#
# COMPACT_ATOMS: atom_id res chain seq x y z
N MET A 1 5.38 0.38 15.56
CA MET A 1 6.79 0.60 15.12
C MET A 1 6.92 2.04 14.67
N GLY A 2 7.84 2.82 15.25
CA GLY A 2 7.99 4.25 14.95
C GLY A 2 8.76 4.51 13.65
N LEU A 3 8.43 5.62 12.96
CA LEU A 3 9.03 6.04 11.68
C LEU A 3 10.57 6.10 11.69
N ALA A 4 11.15 6.41 12.86
CA ALA A 4 12.60 6.46 13.07
C ALA A 4 13.29 5.10 12.86
N GLU A 5 12.64 4.01 13.25
CA GLU A 5 13.19 2.66 13.08
C GLU A 5 13.14 2.22 11.61
N LEU A 6 12.08 2.61 10.89
CA LEU A 6 11.97 2.34 9.45
C LEU A 6 13.05 3.09 8.66
N LYS A 7 13.31 4.35 9.03
CA LYS A 7 14.39 5.14 8.43
C LYS A 7 15.77 4.54 8.73
N ARG A 8 16.01 4.10 9.98
CA ARG A 8 17.28 3.47 10.39
C ARG A 8 17.59 2.22 9.57
N ARG A 9 16.58 1.41 9.24
CA ARG A 9 16.75 0.17 8.47
C ARG A 9 16.92 0.38 6.97
N GLY A 10 16.72 1.61 6.47
CA GLY A 10 16.85 1.90 5.03
C GLY A 10 15.86 1.14 4.14
N LEU A 11 14.73 0.70 4.69
CA LEU A 11 13.76 -0.16 3.98
C LEU A 11 12.89 0.61 2.97
N PHE A 12 12.78 1.93 3.15
CA PHE A 12 11.90 2.79 2.36
C PHE A 12 12.65 4.01 1.85
N THR A 13 12.29 4.46 0.66
CA THR A 13 12.79 5.71 0.10
C THR A 13 12.29 6.92 0.90
N PRO A 14 12.95 8.10 0.81
CA PRO A 14 12.46 9.31 1.47
C PRO A 14 11.01 9.65 1.12
N ARG A 15 10.64 9.49 -0.17
CA ARG A 15 9.27 9.72 -0.64
C ARG A 15 8.26 8.76 -0.03
N GLU A 16 8.62 7.49 0.15
CA GLU A 16 7.77 6.50 0.80
C GLU A 16 7.61 6.81 2.30
N LEU A 17 8.67 7.23 2.98
CA LEU A 17 8.58 7.64 4.39
C LEU A 17 7.66 8.85 4.58
N ASP A 18 7.74 9.84 3.68
CA ASP A 18 6.85 11.00 3.70
C ASP A 18 5.39 10.60 3.45
N ALA A 19 5.17 9.68 2.50
CA ALA A 19 3.85 9.16 2.20
C ALA A 19 3.25 8.36 3.37
N ILE A 20 4.05 7.49 4.00
CA ILE A 20 3.67 6.74 5.21
C ILE A 20 3.27 7.69 6.32
N ARG A 21 4.07 8.73 6.57
CA ARG A 21 3.78 9.74 7.60
C ARG A 21 2.48 10.51 7.30
N ALA A 22 2.20 10.77 6.02
CA ALA A 22 1.02 11.50 5.59
C ALA A 22 -0.23 10.63 5.43
N GLY A 23 -0.12 9.30 5.56
CA GLY A 23 -1.23 8.38 5.28
C GLY A 23 -1.66 8.37 3.81
N LYS A 24 -0.72 8.57 2.87
CA LYS A 24 -0.99 8.67 1.43
C LYS A 24 -0.39 7.52 0.63
N ILE A 25 -1.11 7.13 -0.42
CA ILE A 25 -0.67 6.13 -1.40
C ILE A 25 -0.41 6.81 -2.75
N TYR A 26 0.57 6.31 -3.51
CA TYR A 26 0.81 6.76 -4.88
C TYR A 26 1.28 5.61 -5.77
N VAL A 27 1.11 5.75 -7.09
CA VAL A 27 1.56 4.75 -8.08
C VAL A 27 3.10 4.64 -8.07
N GLY A 28 3.61 3.42 -8.03
CA GLY A 28 5.03 3.11 -7.92
C GLY A 28 5.55 2.93 -6.49
N MET A 29 4.74 3.25 -5.47
CA MET A 29 5.03 2.93 -4.06
C MET A 29 5.18 1.42 -3.86
N SER A 30 6.10 0.98 -3.01
CA SER A 30 6.17 -0.43 -2.65
C SER A 30 4.94 -0.89 -1.88
N GLU A 31 4.57 -2.16 -2.06
CA GLU A 31 3.45 -2.80 -1.34
C GLU A 31 3.66 -2.68 0.19
N ALA A 32 4.89 -2.87 0.67
CA ALA A 32 5.22 -2.71 2.09
C ALA A 32 5.02 -1.27 2.60
N ALA A 33 5.44 -0.26 1.82
CA ALA A 33 5.21 1.13 2.21
C ALA A 33 3.71 1.47 2.20
N MET A 34 2.96 0.95 1.23
CA MET A 34 1.49 1.07 1.21
C MET A 34 0.89 0.51 2.51
N TYR A 35 1.23 -0.72 2.91
CA TYR A 35 0.78 -1.30 4.17
C TYR A 35 1.08 -0.39 5.38
N CYS A 36 2.30 0.16 5.44
CA CYS A 36 2.67 1.08 6.52
C CYS A 36 1.88 2.40 6.49
N SER A 37 1.44 2.86 5.31
CA SER A 37 0.73 4.12 5.15
C SER A 37 -0.74 4.06 5.56
N ILE A 38 -1.44 2.96 5.28
CA ILE A 38 -2.88 2.85 5.48
C ILE A 38 -3.29 1.83 6.55
N GLY A 39 -2.37 0.99 7.00
CA GLY A 39 -2.64 -0.01 8.03
C GLY A 39 -3.32 -1.26 7.47
N ALA A 40 -4.34 -1.76 8.18
CA ALA A 40 -4.99 -3.03 7.89
C ALA A 40 -6.05 -2.90 6.78
N PHE A 41 -6.25 -3.98 6.02
CA PHE A 41 -7.28 -4.08 4.99
C PHE A 41 -8.54 -4.74 5.54
N ASP A 42 -9.68 -4.09 5.36
CA ASP A 42 -10.95 -4.51 5.98
C ASP A 42 -11.60 -5.73 5.29
N TYR A 43 -11.27 -5.99 4.02
CA TYR A 43 -12.04 -6.94 3.19
C TYR A 43 -11.20 -8.03 2.52
N GLY A 44 -10.00 -8.30 3.04
CA GLY A 44 -9.08 -9.29 2.47
C GLY A 44 -8.39 -8.79 1.19
N VAL A 45 -7.61 -9.68 0.57
CA VAL A 45 -6.78 -9.37 -0.61
C VAL A 45 -7.12 -10.35 -1.72
N ASN A 46 -7.59 -9.85 -2.87
CA ASN A 46 -7.74 -10.67 -4.06
C ASN A 46 -6.38 -10.76 -4.77
N THR A 47 -5.86 -11.97 -4.96
CA THR A 47 -4.54 -12.23 -5.52
C THR A 47 -4.64 -13.09 -6.76
N THR A 48 -3.96 -12.69 -7.83
CA THR A 48 -3.77 -13.49 -9.04
C THR A 48 -2.29 -13.68 -9.29
N THR A 49 -1.86 -14.93 -9.43
CA THR A 49 -0.48 -15.30 -9.73
C THR A 49 -0.42 -15.94 -11.10
N THR A 50 0.45 -15.43 -11.95
CA THR A 50 0.69 -15.92 -13.31
C THR A 50 2.19 -16.09 -13.55
N ALA A 51 2.58 -16.66 -14.70
CA ALA A 51 3.98 -16.72 -15.10
C ALA A 51 4.61 -15.33 -15.28
N ALA A 52 3.82 -14.29 -15.58
CA ALA A 52 4.29 -12.91 -15.72
C ALA A 52 4.46 -12.18 -14.37
N GLY A 53 3.99 -12.78 -13.28
CA GLY A 53 4.12 -12.23 -11.93
C GLY A 53 2.83 -12.25 -11.14
N VAL A 54 2.82 -11.46 -10.06
CA VAL A 54 1.74 -11.42 -9.07
C VAL A 54 1.03 -10.07 -9.14
N THR A 55 -0.30 -10.12 -9.29
CA THR A 55 -1.17 -8.96 -9.18
C THR A 55 -2.10 -9.10 -7.98
N LYS A 56 -2.27 -8.04 -7.20
CA LYS A 56 -3.17 -8.04 -6.05
C LYS A 56 -4.09 -6.83 -6.09
N GLN A 57 -5.29 -7.01 -5.57
CA GLN A 57 -6.25 -5.95 -5.33
C GLN A 57 -6.57 -5.90 -3.84
N TYR A 58 -6.51 -4.70 -3.29
CA TYR A 58 -6.84 -4.39 -1.91
C TYR A 58 -8.05 -3.46 -1.88
N LEU A 59 -8.89 -3.64 -0.88
CA LEU A 59 -9.94 -2.71 -0.53
C LEU A 59 -9.63 -2.10 0.83
N VAL A 60 -9.54 -0.77 0.85
CA VAL A 60 -9.22 0.05 2.02
C VAL A 60 -10.44 0.87 2.38
N GLY A 61 -10.74 0.96 3.68
CA GLY A 61 -11.84 1.74 4.20
C GLY A 61 -13.18 0.99 4.13
N ASP A 62 -13.99 1.20 5.16
CA ASP A 62 -15.27 0.51 5.38
C ASP A 62 -16.41 0.98 4.45
N GLY A 63 -16.25 2.14 3.81
CA GLY A 63 -17.31 2.79 3.01
C GLY A 63 -18.42 3.42 3.85
N LYS A 64 -18.30 3.41 5.18
CA LYS A 64 -19.29 3.95 6.12
C LYS A 64 -18.77 5.21 6.81
N TYR A 65 -17.56 5.14 7.37
CA TYR A 65 -16.89 6.27 8.00
C TYR A 65 -15.63 6.69 7.22
N ASN A 66 -15.03 5.75 6.48
CA ASN A 66 -13.88 5.98 5.62
C ASN A 66 -14.24 5.68 4.16
N LYS A 67 -13.81 6.54 3.23
CA LYS A 67 -14.04 6.34 1.79
C LYS A 67 -13.40 5.02 1.35
N ARG A 68 -14.13 4.21 0.56
CA ARG A 68 -13.56 3.01 -0.07
C ARG A 68 -12.53 3.42 -1.11
N ILE A 69 -11.35 2.83 -1.01
CA ILE A 69 -10.26 2.99 -1.98
C ILE A 69 -9.84 1.59 -2.42
N TYR A 70 -9.82 1.37 -3.71
CA TYR A 70 -9.27 0.17 -4.32
C TYR A 70 -7.82 0.45 -4.71
N VAL A 71 -6.91 -0.40 -4.25
CA VAL A 71 -5.49 -0.30 -4.59
C VAL A 71 -5.10 -1.56 -5.34
N TYR A 72 -4.34 -1.40 -6.41
CA TYR A 72 -3.84 -2.51 -7.20
C TYR A 72 -2.32 -2.53 -7.11
N THR A 73 -1.75 -3.71 -6.90
CA THR A 73 -0.31 -3.91 -6.99
C THR A 73 0.03 -4.91 -8.08
N THR A 74 1.18 -4.70 -8.70
CA THR A 74 1.80 -5.62 -9.66
C THR A 74 3.25 -5.80 -9.25
N ASN A 75 3.66 -7.05 -9.00
CA ASN A 75 5.01 -7.42 -8.56
C ASN A 75 5.50 -6.60 -7.36
N GLY A 76 4.64 -6.44 -6.36
CA GLY A 76 4.99 -5.75 -5.11
C GLY A 76 5.04 -4.22 -5.20
N ARG A 77 4.53 -3.62 -6.29
CA ARG A 77 4.42 -2.16 -6.43
C ARG A 77 3.01 -1.74 -6.78
N VAL A 78 2.57 -0.61 -6.22
CA VAL A 78 1.27 -0.01 -6.53
C VAL A 78 1.23 0.35 -8.02
N SER A 79 0.31 -0.25 -8.77
CA SER A 79 0.12 -0.01 -10.19
C SER A 79 -1.07 0.91 -10.46
N ALA A 80 -2.10 0.91 -9.60
CA ALA A 80 -3.24 1.82 -9.69
C ALA A 80 -3.90 2.09 -8.33
N VAL A 81 -4.57 3.24 -8.23
CA VAL A 81 -5.42 3.63 -7.10
C VAL A 81 -6.74 4.14 -7.66
N GLN A 82 -7.86 3.62 -7.18
CA GLN A 82 -9.21 4.01 -7.58
C GLN A 82 -9.99 4.40 -6.32
N SER A 83 -10.59 5.59 -6.32
CA SER A 83 -11.34 6.14 -5.18
C SER A 83 -12.61 6.83 -5.62
#